data_AF-F7JNQ1-F1
#
_entry.id   AF-F7JNQ1-F1
#
_cell.length_a   1.000
_cell.length_b   1.000
_cell.length_c   1.000
_cell.angle_alpha   90.00
_cell.angle_beta   90.00
_cell.angle_gamma   90.00
#
_symmetry.space_group_name_H-M   'P 1'
#
loop_
_entity.id
_entity.type
_entity.pdbx_description
1 polymer ?
#
loop_
_entity_poly.entity_id
_entity_poly.type
_entity_poly.pdbx_seq_one_letter_code
_entity_poly.pdbx_strand_id
1 'polypeptide(L)'
;MKGLAIIYDPHNLYQFLWYYCNKGKIKEWDALCLPNGYKGEYMHTFCEESGVFSKIYKYDTDFSNMSGMKKIKVILSMFGHFIIGKHKEFCKKLMNSYVVLNDYDEIVVIADVGVVSGACVALGEEKEIVILEDGINDYSNRPRWISKEKMKSVYNWQGFFLAKMGYCSPGWFWFEPDRYCIKYSSQPEKMKYRNYKEIRQLYTQEGTDEKLFDHIVKKIYPAIQKIDFEKTEAVLFTRSLDDFVVDDKKYIERIENYIQRSYKNILLKNIPESKVFINLKMV
;
A
#
# COMPACT_ATOMS: atom_id res chain seq x y z
N MET A 1 13.19 9.15 19.67
CA MET A 1 12.27 8.10 19.18
C MET A 1 12.33 8.14 17.67
N LYS A 2 12.45 6.98 17.04
CA LYS A 2 12.69 6.87 15.60
C LYS A 2 11.61 6.02 14.96
N GLY A 3 11.05 6.53 13.86
CA GLY A 3 10.09 5.83 13.05
C GLY A 3 10.71 5.30 11.76
N LEU A 4 10.17 4.20 11.23
CA LEU A 4 10.52 3.69 9.91
C LEU A 4 9.29 3.67 9.02
N ALA A 5 9.37 4.29 7.84
CA ALA A 5 8.33 4.21 6.82
C ALA A 5 8.74 3.24 5.71
N ILE A 6 7.88 2.26 5.40
CA ILE A 6 8.09 1.36 4.27
C ILE A 6 7.36 1.92 3.06
N ILE A 7 8.11 2.26 2.00
CA ILE A 7 7.58 2.98 0.83
C ILE A 7 7.77 2.15 -0.44
N TYR A 8 6.67 1.84 -1.13
CA TYR A 8 6.70 1.13 -2.41
C TYR A 8 6.30 2.02 -3.60
N ASP A 9 5.41 3.00 -3.40
CA ASP A 9 4.85 3.81 -4.48
C ASP A 9 4.34 5.19 -4.02
N PRO A 10 3.85 6.04 -4.95
CA PRO A 10 3.37 7.37 -4.61
C PRO A 10 2.18 7.40 -3.66
N HIS A 11 1.28 6.41 -3.72
CA HIS A 11 0.12 6.34 -2.83
C HIS A 11 0.55 6.07 -1.39
N ASN A 12 1.56 5.19 -1.21
CA ASN A 12 2.17 4.90 0.08
C ASN A 12 2.79 6.17 0.69
N LEU A 13 3.63 6.86 -0.11
CA LEU A 13 4.33 8.05 0.33
C LEU A 13 3.34 9.18 0.65
N TYR A 14 2.33 9.40 -0.18
CA TYR A 14 1.30 10.41 0.08
C TYR A 14 0.59 10.20 1.42
N GLN A 15 0.16 8.97 1.71
CA GLN A 15 -0.48 8.65 3.00
C GLN A 15 0.47 8.79 4.17
N PHE A 16 1.72 8.35 4.02
CA PHE A 16 2.72 8.54 5.07
C PHE A 16 2.99 10.02 5.34
N LEU A 17 3.06 10.87 4.31
CA LEU A 17 3.27 12.30 4.50
C LEU A 17 2.11 12.96 5.23
N TRP A 18 0.87 12.51 4.97
CA TRP A 18 -0.28 12.93 5.76
C TRP A 18 -0.12 12.49 7.21
N TYR A 19 0.23 11.22 7.44
CA TYR A 19 0.46 10.66 8.78
C TYR A 19 1.54 11.42 9.55
N TYR A 20 2.66 11.72 8.89
CA TYR A 20 3.75 12.55 9.39
C TYR A 20 3.24 13.93 9.82
N CYS A 21 2.46 14.60 8.97
CA CYS A 21 1.92 15.93 9.24
C CYS A 21 0.82 15.96 10.30
N ASN A 22 0.16 14.83 10.58
CA ASN A 22 -0.88 14.69 11.61
C ASN A 22 -0.29 14.35 12.99
N LYS A 23 0.49 13.26 13.09
CA LYS A 23 1.00 12.74 14.38
C LYS A 23 2.48 12.37 14.36
N GLY A 24 3.07 12.16 13.18
CA GLY A 24 4.43 11.64 13.08
C GLY A 24 5.54 12.65 13.39
N LYS A 25 5.29 13.97 13.40
CA LYS A 25 6.34 14.99 13.58
C LYS A 25 7.16 14.89 14.87
N ILE A 26 6.65 14.18 15.88
CA ILE A 26 7.32 14.00 17.17
C ILE A 26 8.50 13.02 17.11
N LYS A 27 8.68 12.31 15.98
CA LYS A 27 9.77 11.36 15.76
C LYS A 27 10.63 11.79 14.57
N GLU A 28 11.88 11.35 14.63
CA GLU A 28 12.75 11.32 13.46
C GLU A 28 12.38 10.11 12.60
N TRP A 29 12.25 10.28 11.29
CA TRP A 29 11.80 9.22 10.38
C TRP A 29 12.89 8.81 9.40
N ASP A 30 13.08 7.51 9.23
CA ASP A 30 13.79 6.94 8.09
C ASP A 30 12.81 6.30 7.12
N ALA A 31 13.20 6.20 5.85
CA ALA A 31 12.46 5.46 4.83
C ALA A 31 13.20 4.19 4.41
N LEU A 32 12.47 3.09 4.24
CA LEU A 32 12.91 1.92 3.50
C LEU A 32 12.11 1.85 2.20
N CYS A 33 12.76 2.25 1.10
CA CYS A 33 12.22 2.22 -0.25
C CYS A 33 12.49 0.85 -0.87
N LEU A 34 11.42 0.20 -1.32
CA LEU A 34 11.44 -1.16 -1.87
C LEU A 34 10.78 -1.19 -3.25
N PRO A 35 11.06 -2.23 -4.06
CA PRO A 35 10.53 -2.31 -5.40
C PRO A 35 9.02 -2.52 -5.40
N ASN A 36 8.32 -1.89 -6.35
CA ASN A 36 6.91 -2.18 -6.60
C ASN A 36 6.72 -2.93 -7.93
N GLY A 37 6.52 -4.24 -7.81
CA GLY A 37 6.29 -5.13 -8.95
C GLY A 37 7.38 -5.00 -10.00
N TYR A 38 6.99 -4.75 -11.25
CA TYR A 38 7.91 -4.69 -12.38
C TYR A 38 8.67 -3.36 -12.51
N LYS A 39 8.34 -2.34 -11.71
CA LYS A 39 8.95 -1.00 -11.86
C LYS A 39 10.30 -0.82 -11.15
N GLY A 40 10.75 -1.82 -10.39
CA GLY A 40 11.94 -1.68 -9.55
C GLY A 40 11.70 -0.72 -8.37
N GLU A 41 12.78 -0.36 -7.68
CA GLU A 41 12.76 0.71 -6.67
C GLU A 41 12.97 2.06 -7.36
N TYR A 42 12.09 3.03 -7.10
CA TYR A 42 12.17 4.38 -7.67
C TYR A 42 11.69 5.47 -6.72
N MET A 43 11.23 5.10 -5.53
CA MET A 43 10.61 6.02 -4.59
C MET A 43 11.64 6.79 -3.75
N HIS A 44 12.89 6.35 -3.71
CA HIS A 44 13.95 7.04 -2.96
C HIS A 44 14.09 8.51 -3.35
N THR A 45 14.00 8.85 -4.63
CA THR A 45 14.09 10.24 -5.10
C THR A 45 12.97 11.10 -4.53
N PHE A 46 11.72 10.60 -4.53
CA PHE A 46 10.58 11.31 -3.96
C PHE A 46 10.72 11.45 -2.43
N CYS A 47 11.27 10.44 -1.76
CA CYS A 47 11.58 10.50 -0.33
C CYS A 47 12.67 11.55 -0.03
N GLU A 48 13.74 11.62 -0.83
CA GLU A 48 14.81 12.62 -0.69
C GLU A 48 14.25 14.04 -0.90
N GLU A 49 13.49 14.23 -1.97
CA GLU A 49 12.88 15.52 -2.30
C GLU A 49 11.87 15.97 -1.25
N SER A 50 11.18 15.05 -0.57
CA SER A 50 10.22 15.40 0.49
C SER A 50 10.87 16.18 1.64
N GLY A 51 12.15 15.92 1.94
CA GLY A 51 12.86 16.48 3.09
C GLY A 51 12.34 16.01 4.45
N VAL A 52 11.51 14.96 4.50
CA VAL A 52 10.94 14.41 5.74
C VAL A 52 11.85 13.39 6.40
N PHE A 53 12.62 12.64 5.61
CA PHE A 53 13.38 11.50 6.10
C PHE A 53 14.85 11.86 6.37
N SER A 54 15.35 11.43 7.53
CA SER A 54 16.78 11.58 7.90
C SER A 54 17.67 10.64 7.12
N LYS A 55 17.24 9.38 6.97
CA LYS A 55 17.95 8.37 6.18
C LYS A 55 17.00 7.61 5.28
N ILE A 56 17.46 7.33 4.06
CA ILE A 56 16.69 6.63 3.04
C ILE A 56 17.47 5.40 2.62
N TYR A 57 16.94 4.24 2.99
CA TYR A 57 17.43 2.93 2.60
C TYR A 57 16.75 2.52 1.30
N LYS A 58 17.52 2.05 0.32
CA LYS A 58 16.98 1.59 -0.97
C LYS A 58 17.51 0.22 -1.33
N TYR A 59 16.62 -0.63 -1.82
CA TYR A 59 16.95 -1.99 -2.22
C TYR A 59 16.15 -2.40 -3.44
N ASP A 60 16.82 -2.92 -4.46
CA ASP A 60 16.17 -3.39 -5.70
C ASP A 60 15.69 -4.84 -5.64
N THR A 61 15.88 -5.50 -4.50
CA THR A 61 15.62 -6.94 -4.38
C THR A 61 14.18 -7.18 -3.95
N ASP A 62 13.32 -7.49 -4.92
CA ASP A 62 11.97 -8.02 -4.67
C ASP A 62 12.03 -9.55 -4.51
N PHE A 63 11.24 -10.10 -3.58
CA PHE A 63 10.98 -11.53 -3.51
C PHE A 63 10.50 -12.06 -4.86
N SER A 64 9.68 -11.31 -5.61
CA SER A 64 9.19 -11.70 -6.94
C SER A 64 10.33 -11.92 -7.96
N ASN A 65 11.44 -11.18 -7.83
CA ASN A 65 12.59 -11.21 -8.73
C ASN A 65 13.72 -12.16 -8.27
N MET A 66 13.57 -12.82 -7.11
CA MET A 66 14.52 -13.81 -6.64
C MET A 66 14.52 -15.07 -7.53
N SER A 67 15.70 -15.66 -7.73
CA SER A 67 15.82 -16.95 -8.42
C SER A 67 15.05 -18.05 -7.68
N GLY A 68 14.51 -19.03 -8.42
CA GLY A 68 13.66 -20.09 -7.86
C GLY A 68 14.30 -20.82 -6.68
N MET A 69 15.60 -21.11 -6.76
CA MET A 69 16.34 -21.79 -5.69
C MET A 69 16.49 -20.93 -4.43
N LYS A 70 16.64 -19.61 -4.57
CA LYS A 70 16.63 -18.67 -3.42
C LYS A 70 15.25 -18.61 -2.78
N LYS A 71 14.18 -18.52 -3.58
CA LYS A 71 12.79 -18.55 -3.09
C LYS A 71 12.49 -19.81 -2.28
N ILE A 72 12.88 -20.98 -2.80
CA ILE A 72 12.70 -22.26 -2.09
C ILE A 72 13.44 -22.26 -0.76
N LYS A 73 14.70 -21.81 -0.72
CA LYS A 73 15.46 -21.71 0.53
C LYS A 73 14.80 -20.79 1.55
N VAL A 74 14.25 -19.64 1.11
CA VAL A 74 13.52 -18.73 1.99
C VAL A 74 12.25 -19.39 2.53
N ILE A 75 11.44 -20.03 1.68
CA ILE A 75 10.22 -20.71 2.09
C ILE A 75 10.51 -21.84 3.08
N LEU A 76 11.53 -22.67 2.82
CA LEU A 76 11.94 -23.74 3.74
C LEU A 76 12.41 -23.17 5.09
N SER A 77 13.14 -22.06 5.08
CA SER A 77 13.55 -21.36 6.30
C SER A 77 12.35 -20.84 7.09
N MET A 78 11.38 -20.19 6.42
CA MET A 78 10.12 -19.73 7.03
C MET A 78 9.37 -20.89 7.65
N PHE A 79 9.19 -21.99 6.92
CA PHE A 79 8.50 -23.17 7.41
C PHE A 79 9.20 -23.79 8.63
N GLY A 80 10.53 -23.90 8.60
CA GLY A 80 11.31 -24.41 9.73
C GLY A 80 11.18 -23.53 10.98
N HIS A 81 11.27 -22.20 10.84
CA HIS A 81 11.07 -21.26 11.96
C HIS A 81 9.64 -21.30 12.49
N PHE A 82 8.65 -21.49 11.63
CA PHE A 82 7.27 -21.69 12.06
C PHE A 82 7.10 -22.95 12.90
N ILE A 83 7.63 -24.10 12.47
CA ILE A 83 7.51 -25.37 13.20
C ILE A 83 8.09 -25.27 14.61
N ILE A 84 9.23 -24.61 14.78
CA ILE A 84 9.90 -24.46 16.08
C ILE A 84 9.38 -23.25 16.89
N GLY A 85 8.31 -22.59 16.44
CA GLY A 85 7.70 -21.44 17.13
C GLY A 85 8.49 -20.13 17.05
N LYS A 86 9.53 -20.03 16.22
CA LYS A 86 10.44 -18.88 16.08
C LYS A 86 10.15 -18.01 14.86
N HIS A 87 8.89 -17.95 14.40
CA HIS A 87 8.52 -17.15 13.23
C HIS A 87 8.85 -15.65 13.40
N LYS A 88 8.68 -15.07 14.59
CA LYS A 88 9.08 -13.68 14.87
C LYS A 88 10.60 -13.45 14.77
N GLU A 89 11.42 -14.41 15.20
CA GLU A 89 12.88 -14.32 15.03
C GLU A 89 13.27 -14.25 13.55
N PHE A 90 12.57 -15.00 12.70
CA PHE A 90 12.75 -14.89 11.25
C PHE A 90 12.38 -13.48 10.74
N CYS A 91 11.23 -12.93 11.15
CA CYS A 91 10.81 -11.59 10.76
C CYS A 91 11.82 -10.52 11.20
N LYS A 92 12.34 -10.60 12.44
CA LYS A 92 13.42 -9.73 12.93
C LYS A 92 14.67 -9.86 12.08
N LYS A 93 15.09 -11.08 11.77
CA LYS A 93 16.28 -11.33 10.94
C LYS A 93 16.12 -10.76 9.54
N LEU A 94 14.93 -10.89 8.95
CA LEU A 94 14.60 -10.29 7.65
C LEU A 94 14.70 -8.77 7.73
N MET A 95 14.02 -8.12 8.68
CA MET A 95 14.08 -6.66 8.82
C MET A 95 15.50 -6.16 9.10
N ASN A 96 16.28 -6.89 9.91
CA ASN A 96 17.67 -6.56 10.19
C ASN A 96 18.61 -6.67 8.97
N SER A 97 18.18 -7.32 7.88
CA SER A 97 18.94 -7.31 6.63
C SER A 97 18.81 -6.00 5.85
N TYR A 98 17.80 -5.19 6.17
CA TYR A 98 17.54 -3.89 5.54
C TYR A 98 17.96 -2.71 6.44
N VAL A 99 17.66 -2.80 7.73
CA VAL A 99 17.84 -1.70 8.68
C VAL A 99 18.22 -2.24 10.07
N VAL A 100 18.78 -1.41 10.96
CA VAL A 100 18.98 -1.81 12.36
C VAL A 100 17.63 -1.71 13.09
N LEU A 101 16.86 -2.80 13.13
CA LEU A 101 15.45 -2.82 13.59
C LEU A 101 15.27 -2.28 15.03
N ASN A 102 16.28 -2.44 15.88
CA ASN A 102 16.21 -2.00 17.27
C ASN A 102 16.16 -0.47 17.42
N ASP A 103 16.59 0.28 16.41
CA ASP A 103 16.59 1.74 16.45
C ASP A 103 15.18 2.34 16.33
N TYR A 104 14.22 1.57 15.80
CA TYR A 104 12.87 2.05 15.48
C TYR A 104 11.84 1.54 16.47
N ASP A 105 11.09 2.42 17.12
CA ASP A 105 10.00 2.06 18.01
C ASP A 105 8.64 1.97 17.30
N GLU A 106 8.52 2.65 16.15
CA GLU A 106 7.33 2.66 15.31
C GLU A 106 7.66 2.33 13.85
N ILE A 107 6.82 1.54 13.19
CA ILE A 107 6.95 1.22 11.76
C ILE A 107 5.61 1.45 11.06
N VAL A 108 5.65 2.19 9.95
CA VAL A 108 4.49 2.47 9.11
C VAL A 108 4.60 1.69 7.79
N VAL A 109 3.59 0.90 7.48
CA VAL A 109 3.48 0.08 6.26
C VAL A 109 2.18 0.38 5.52
N ILE A 110 2.09 0.11 4.22
CA ILE A 110 0.81 0.24 3.51
C ILE A 110 -0.13 -0.96 3.69
N ALA A 111 0.40 -2.18 3.70
CA ALA A 111 -0.41 -3.39 3.73
C ALA A 111 0.38 -4.56 4.30
N ASP A 112 -0.30 -5.56 4.79
CA ASP A 112 0.28 -6.81 5.32
C ASP A 112 0.53 -7.87 4.22
N VAL A 113 0.30 -7.53 2.95
CA VAL A 113 0.36 -8.44 1.79
C VAL A 113 1.81 -8.80 1.41
N GLY A 114 2.71 -7.81 1.37
CA GLY A 114 4.10 -8.01 0.98
C GLY A 114 4.92 -8.71 2.08
N VAL A 115 5.95 -9.48 1.72
CA VAL A 115 6.76 -10.23 2.71
C VAL A 115 7.43 -9.31 3.72
N VAL A 116 8.01 -8.18 3.28
CA VAL A 116 8.69 -7.23 4.18
C VAL A 116 7.66 -6.49 5.06
N SER A 117 6.57 -6.01 4.48
CA SER A 117 5.54 -5.32 5.25
C SER A 117 4.82 -6.25 6.24
N GLY A 118 4.48 -7.47 5.81
CA GLY A 118 3.93 -8.51 6.70
C GLY A 118 4.91 -8.90 7.81
N ALA A 119 6.21 -8.95 7.53
CA ALA A 119 7.22 -9.16 8.57
C ALA A 119 7.25 -8.01 9.60
N CYS A 120 6.97 -6.77 9.20
CA CYS A 120 6.77 -5.67 10.13
C CYS A 120 5.52 -5.88 10.98
N VAL A 121 4.38 -6.22 10.36
CA VAL A 121 3.10 -6.50 11.05
C VAL A 121 3.22 -7.67 12.03
N ALA A 122 3.97 -8.72 11.68
CA ALA A 122 4.27 -9.86 12.55
C ALA A 122 4.98 -9.46 13.87
N LEU A 123 5.59 -8.27 13.92
CA LEU A 123 6.28 -7.73 15.09
C LEU A 123 5.40 -6.77 15.91
N GLY A 124 4.09 -6.68 15.65
CA GLY A 124 3.17 -5.76 16.32
C GLY A 124 3.04 -5.92 17.84
N GLU A 125 3.41 -7.07 18.41
CA GLU A 125 3.51 -7.23 19.86
C GLU A 125 4.72 -6.51 20.48
N GLU A 126 5.75 -6.25 19.68
CA GLU A 126 7.05 -5.73 20.14
C GLU A 126 7.32 -4.29 19.69
N LYS A 127 6.65 -3.84 18.64
CA LYS A 127 6.80 -2.53 17.99
C LYS A 127 5.43 -1.93 17.75
N GLU A 128 5.32 -0.61 17.76
CA GLU A 128 4.09 0.04 17.29
C GLU A 128 4.05 -0.04 15.76
N ILE A 129 3.07 -0.76 15.22
CA ILE A 129 2.92 -0.92 13.77
C ILE A 129 1.66 -0.21 13.31
N VAL A 130 1.84 0.72 12.37
CA VAL A 130 0.77 1.43 11.69
C VAL A 130 0.61 0.86 10.28
N ILE A 131 -0.60 0.44 9.95
CA ILE A 131 -0.97 -0.04 8.62
C ILE A 131 -1.84 1.04 7.97
N LEU A 132 -1.35 1.64 6.89
CA LEU A 132 -2.06 2.64 6.09
C LEU A 132 -3.06 1.95 5.14
N GLU A 133 -3.81 2.70 4.35
CA GLU A 133 -4.84 2.16 3.45
C GLU A 133 -4.26 1.77 2.09
N ASP A 134 -4.38 0.51 1.71
CA ASP A 134 -3.92 0.04 0.39
C ASP A 134 -4.97 0.32 -0.70
N GLY A 135 -6.23 0.04 -0.40
CA GLY A 135 -7.33 0.30 -1.32
C GLY A 135 -8.54 -0.60 -1.09
N ILE A 136 -9.26 -0.93 -2.16
CA ILE A 136 -10.57 -1.59 -2.10
C ILE A 136 -10.58 -2.92 -1.30
N ASN A 137 -9.44 -3.62 -1.25
CA ASN A 137 -9.33 -4.87 -0.53
C ASN A 137 -9.41 -4.71 1.00
N ASP A 138 -9.09 -3.54 1.55
CA ASP A 138 -9.28 -3.23 2.99
C ASP A 138 -10.75 -3.27 3.41
N TYR A 139 -11.67 -3.07 2.46
CA TYR A 139 -13.12 -3.10 2.65
C TYR A 139 -13.73 -4.48 2.38
N SER A 140 -12.89 -5.46 2.03
CA SER A 140 -13.32 -6.83 1.77
C SER A 140 -13.26 -7.69 3.02
N ASN A 141 -14.00 -8.81 3.01
CA ASN A 141 -13.85 -9.82 4.04
C ASN A 141 -12.49 -10.51 3.89
N ARG A 142 -11.81 -10.77 5.02
CA ARG A 142 -10.58 -11.57 5.03
C ARG A 142 -10.92 -13.05 5.24
N PRO A 143 -10.83 -13.91 4.21
CA PRO A 143 -11.18 -15.32 4.35
C PRO A 143 -10.22 -16.06 5.28
N ARG A 144 -10.76 -16.95 6.11
CA ARG A 144 -9.95 -17.86 6.94
C ARG A 144 -9.50 -19.12 6.20
N TRP A 145 -10.09 -19.38 5.03
CA TRP A 145 -9.92 -20.57 4.19
C TRP A 145 -9.98 -20.21 2.71
N ILE A 146 -9.31 -20.98 1.87
CA ILE A 146 -9.37 -20.82 0.41
C ILE A 146 -10.76 -21.21 -0.08
N SER A 147 -11.39 -20.35 -0.89
CA SER A 147 -12.69 -20.67 -1.50
C SER A 147 -12.55 -21.79 -2.54
N LYS A 148 -13.63 -22.56 -2.77
CA LYS A 148 -13.62 -23.69 -3.72
C LYS A 148 -13.12 -23.28 -5.11
N GLU A 149 -13.55 -22.12 -5.59
CA GLU A 149 -13.18 -21.55 -6.89
C GLU A 149 -11.68 -21.20 -6.99
N LYS A 150 -11.04 -20.87 -5.86
CA LYS A 150 -9.64 -20.46 -5.78
C LYS A 150 -8.68 -21.61 -5.42
N MET A 151 -9.17 -22.83 -5.21
CA MET A 151 -8.33 -23.98 -4.83
C MET A 151 -7.28 -24.37 -5.88
N LYS A 152 -7.49 -24.03 -7.15
CA LYS A 152 -6.51 -24.27 -8.23
C LYS A 152 -5.41 -23.20 -8.30
N SER A 153 -5.55 -22.10 -7.55
CA SER A 153 -4.62 -20.98 -7.59
C SER A 153 -3.44 -21.20 -6.65
N VAL A 154 -2.25 -21.38 -7.22
CA VAL A 154 -0.98 -21.48 -6.46
C VAL A 154 -0.76 -20.25 -5.59
N TYR A 155 -1.08 -19.06 -6.10
CA TYR A 155 -0.99 -17.80 -5.36
C TYR A 155 -1.85 -17.81 -4.09
N ASN A 156 -3.10 -18.31 -4.17
CA ASN A 156 -3.97 -18.39 -3.00
C ASN A 156 -3.46 -19.40 -1.97
N TRP A 157 -2.89 -20.53 -2.39
CA TRP A 157 -2.25 -21.47 -1.47
C TRP A 157 -1.04 -20.87 -0.76
N GLN A 158 -0.17 -20.17 -1.50
CA GLN A 158 0.97 -19.47 -0.91
C GLN A 158 0.51 -18.44 0.12
N GLY A 159 -0.47 -17.60 -0.25
CA GLY A 159 -1.05 -16.60 0.64
C GLY A 159 -1.68 -17.20 1.89
N PHE A 160 -2.45 -18.28 1.73
CA PHE A 160 -3.08 -18.99 2.84
C PHE A 160 -2.05 -19.52 3.83
N PHE A 161 -1.00 -20.21 3.35
CA PHE A 161 0.03 -20.75 4.23
C PHE A 161 0.85 -19.65 4.91
N LEU A 162 1.24 -18.61 4.17
CA LEU A 162 2.00 -17.48 4.73
C LEU A 162 1.21 -16.74 5.82
N ALA A 163 -0.08 -16.53 5.61
CA ALA A 163 -0.96 -15.89 6.59
C ALA A 163 -1.13 -16.77 7.84
N LYS A 164 -1.36 -18.08 7.64
CA LYS A 164 -1.46 -19.04 8.75
C LYS A 164 -0.17 -19.16 9.56
N MET A 165 0.98 -19.03 8.91
CA MET A 165 2.28 -19.06 9.57
C MET A 165 2.65 -17.75 10.27
N GLY A 166 1.87 -16.67 10.09
CA GLY A 166 2.12 -15.39 10.74
C GLY A 166 3.19 -14.54 10.05
N TYR A 167 3.43 -14.71 8.75
CA TYR A 167 4.44 -13.95 8.00
C TYR A 167 3.89 -12.78 7.19
N CYS A 168 2.87 -12.99 6.38
CA CYS A 168 2.21 -11.96 5.56
C CYS A 168 0.90 -12.51 5.00
N SER A 169 0.04 -11.66 4.43
CA SER A 169 -1.27 -12.04 3.92
C SER A 169 -1.52 -11.78 2.42
N PRO A 170 -0.76 -12.43 1.51
CA PRO A 170 -1.08 -12.41 0.08
C PRO A 170 -2.48 -12.94 -0.15
N GLY A 171 -3.28 -12.27 -0.98
CA GLY A 171 -4.68 -12.65 -1.20
C GLY A 171 -5.63 -12.30 -0.05
N TRP A 172 -5.17 -11.49 0.92
CA TRP A 172 -6.01 -10.89 1.97
C TRP A 172 -6.65 -11.89 2.91
N PHE A 173 -5.97 -12.99 3.22
CA PHE A 173 -6.44 -13.97 4.21
C PHE A 173 -6.47 -13.37 5.61
N TRP A 174 -7.21 -14.03 6.52
CA TRP A 174 -7.16 -13.70 7.93
C TRP A 174 -5.72 -13.81 8.46
N PHE A 175 -5.21 -12.71 9.00
CA PHE A 175 -3.84 -12.58 9.45
C PHE A 175 -3.81 -12.16 10.92
N GLU A 176 -3.54 -13.13 11.81
CA GLU A 176 -3.65 -12.91 13.25
C GLU A 176 -2.79 -11.77 13.81
N PRO A 177 -1.55 -11.52 13.31
CA PRO A 177 -0.72 -10.43 13.80
C PRO A 177 -1.33 -9.04 13.68
N ASP A 178 -2.30 -8.82 12.77
CA ASP A 178 -3.01 -7.54 12.62
C ASP A 178 -3.60 -7.02 13.94
N ARG A 179 -4.00 -7.93 14.84
CA ARG A 179 -4.69 -7.60 16.10
C ARG A 179 -3.87 -6.71 17.03
N TYR A 180 -2.57 -6.60 16.79
CA TYR A 180 -1.65 -5.77 17.56
C TYR A 180 -1.33 -4.43 16.88
N CYS A 181 -1.81 -4.24 15.66
CA CYS A 181 -1.46 -3.10 14.81
C CYS A 181 -2.59 -2.06 14.77
N ILE A 182 -2.23 -0.82 14.45
CA ILE A 182 -3.15 0.29 14.27
C ILE A 182 -3.43 0.42 12.78
N LYS A 183 -4.69 0.31 12.36
CA LYS A 183 -5.10 0.53 10.97
C LYS A 183 -5.56 1.95 10.78
N TYR A 184 -5.09 2.62 9.73
CA TYR A 184 -5.70 3.86 9.23
C TYR A 184 -6.54 3.55 7.99
N SER A 185 -7.75 4.08 7.94
CA SER A 185 -8.64 3.95 6.78
C SER A 185 -9.42 5.23 6.54
N SER A 186 -9.66 5.55 5.28
CA SER A 186 -10.46 6.71 4.89
C SER A 186 -11.96 6.53 5.19
N GLN A 187 -12.44 5.29 5.35
CA GLN A 187 -13.83 4.98 5.72
C GLN A 187 -13.89 3.83 6.75
N PRO A 188 -13.42 4.05 8.00
CA PRO A 188 -13.33 3.03 9.05
C PRO A 188 -14.65 2.29 9.32
N GLU A 189 -15.78 2.95 9.14
CA GLU A 189 -17.12 2.40 9.33
C GLU A 189 -17.50 1.37 8.26
N LYS A 190 -16.88 1.42 7.08
CA LYS A 190 -17.15 0.47 5.97
C LYS A 190 -16.22 -0.72 5.96
N MET A 191 -15.17 -0.72 6.79
CA MET A 191 -14.27 -1.85 6.92
C MET A 191 -14.98 -3.07 7.51
N LYS A 192 -14.96 -4.18 6.75
CA LYS A 192 -15.56 -5.46 7.18
C LYS A 192 -14.65 -6.24 8.12
N TYR A 193 -13.35 -6.23 7.88
CA TYR A 193 -12.37 -6.82 8.77
C TYR A 193 -11.95 -5.83 9.85
N ARG A 194 -12.06 -6.22 11.12
CA ARG A 194 -11.83 -5.34 12.27
C ARG A 194 -10.91 -5.91 13.35
N ASN A 195 -10.16 -6.98 13.05
CA ASN A 195 -9.24 -7.61 14.00
C ASN A 195 -7.92 -6.83 14.07
N TYR A 196 -8.00 -5.52 14.27
CA TYR A 196 -6.87 -4.63 14.53
C TYR A 196 -6.93 -4.18 16.00
N LYS A 197 -5.79 -3.73 16.55
CA LYS A 197 -5.77 -3.13 17.90
C LYS A 197 -6.67 -1.90 17.95
N GLU A 198 -6.60 -1.09 16.91
CA GLU A 198 -7.39 0.12 16.73
C GLU A 198 -7.56 0.40 15.23
N ILE A 199 -8.69 1.01 14.85
CA ILE A 199 -8.92 1.54 13.50
C ILE A 199 -9.16 3.04 13.62
N ARG A 200 -8.34 3.84 12.95
CA ARG A 200 -8.36 5.30 12.96
C ARG A 200 -8.76 5.85 11.60
N GLN A 201 -9.36 7.03 11.62
CA GLN A 201 -9.69 7.80 10.43
C GLN A 201 -8.41 8.34 9.77
N LEU A 202 -8.21 7.97 8.51
CA LEU A 202 -7.23 8.57 7.60
C LEU A 202 -7.80 9.89 7.04
N TYR A 203 -6.93 10.86 6.77
CA TYR A 203 -7.31 12.18 6.22
C TYR A 203 -8.23 13.02 7.10
N THR A 204 -8.17 12.86 8.42
CA THR A 204 -8.76 13.86 9.33
C THR A 204 -7.98 15.17 9.26
N GLN A 205 -8.70 16.29 9.28
CA GLN A 205 -8.07 17.62 9.42
C GLN A 205 -7.60 17.87 10.86
N GLU A 206 -8.26 17.23 11.83
CA GLU A 206 -7.94 17.40 13.24
C GLU A 206 -6.50 16.95 13.53
N GLY A 207 -5.66 17.92 13.92
CA GLY A 207 -4.24 17.70 14.22
C GLY A 207 -3.31 17.69 13.01
N THR A 208 -3.82 17.84 11.77
CA THR A 208 -2.98 17.86 10.55
C THR A 208 -2.42 19.26 10.30
N ASP A 209 -1.10 19.37 10.15
CA ASP A 209 -0.49 20.58 9.58
C ASP A 209 -0.66 20.58 8.06
N GLU A 210 -1.81 21.10 7.62
CA GLU A 210 -2.18 21.16 6.21
C GLU A 210 -1.21 21.99 5.37
N LYS A 211 -0.67 23.09 5.93
CA LYS A 211 0.27 23.96 5.19
C LYS A 211 1.56 23.22 4.87
N LEU A 212 2.10 22.47 5.84
CA LEU A 212 3.28 21.67 5.61
C LEU A 212 2.99 20.51 4.65
N PHE A 213 1.87 19.81 4.85
CA PHE A 213 1.47 18.72 3.97
C PHE A 213 1.36 19.17 2.51
N ASP A 214 0.64 20.26 2.27
CA ASP A 214 0.51 20.88 0.96
C ASP A 214 1.87 21.27 0.38
N HIS A 215 2.73 21.90 1.18
CA HIS A 215 4.05 22.32 0.73
C HIS A 215 4.90 21.13 0.25
N ILE A 216 4.93 20.04 1.02
CA ILE A 216 5.69 18.84 0.67
C ILE A 216 5.09 18.16 -0.56
N VAL A 217 3.77 17.95 -0.60
CA VAL A 217 3.07 17.31 -1.72
C VAL A 217 3.28 18.09 -3.02
N LYS A 218 3.17 19.41 -2.96
CA LYS A 218 3.41 20.32 -4.10
C LYS A 218 4.85 20.24 -4.61
N LYS A 219 5.82 20.00 -3.73
CA LYS A 219 7.23 19.84 -4.07
C LYS A 219 7.49 18.52 -4.81
N ILE A 220 7.00 17.39 -4.27
CA ILE A 220 7.33 16.05 -4.81
C ILE A 220 6.38 15.59 -5.92
N TYR A 221 5.17 16.16 -6.00
CA TYR A 221 4.17 15.88 -7.03
C TYR A 221 3.73 17.18 -7.73
N PRO A 222 4.63 17.88 -8.42
CA PRO A 222 4.35 19.19 -9.02
C PRO A 222 3.24 19.14 -10.08
N ALA A 223 3.01 17.97 -10.69
CA ALA A 223 1.90 17.78 -11.63
C ALA A 223 0.52 18.03 -10.99
N ILE A 224 0.36 17.84 -9.68
CA ILE A 224 -0.89 18.13 -8.96
C ILE A 224 -1.22 19.62 -9.03
N GLN A 225 -0.20 20.50 -9.02
CA GLN A 225 -0.42 21.95 -9.11
C GLN A 225 -0.96 22.41 -10.46
N LYS A 226 -0.81 21.58 -11.50
CA LYS A 226 -1.35 21.87 -12.84
C LYS A 226 -2.85 21.59 -12.93
N ILE A 227 -3.41 20.90 -11.94
CA ILE A 227 -4.82 20.54 -11.90
C ILE A 227 -5.59 21.60 -11.12
N ASP A 228 -6.45 22.33 -11.83
CA ASP A 228 -7.37 23.28 -11.23
C ASP A 228 -8.71 22.59 -10.97
N PHE A 229 -8.86 22.04 -9.76
CA PHE A 229 -10.09 21.34 -9.37
C PHE A 229 -11.30 22.28 -9.31
N GLU A 230 -11.10 23.58 -9.04
CA GLU A 230 -12.19 24.57 -9.00
C GLU A 230 -12.75 24.88 -10.40
N LYS A 231 -11.92 24.76 -11.45
CA LYS A 231 -12.36 24.89 -12.85
C LYS A 231 -12.82 23.58 -13.50
N THR A 232 -12.65 22.46 -12.81
CA THR A 232 -13.00 21.14 -13.32
C THR A 232 -14.49 20.88 -13.11
N GLU A 233 -15.25 20.71 -14.19
CA GLU A 233 -16.70 20.47 -14.10
C GLU A 233 -17.02 19.01 -13.77
N ALA A 234 -16.12 18.08 -14.11
CA ALA A 234 -16.23 16.66 -13.79
C ALA A 234 -14.86 15.99 -13.67
N VAL A 235 -14.72 15.09 -12.69
CA VAL A 235 -13.56 14.19 -12.55
C VAL A 235 -14.02 12.77 -12.87
N LEU A 236 -13.36 12.13 -13.83
CA LEU A 236 -13.67 10.78 -14.27
C LEU A 236 -12.54 9.82 -13.94
N PHE A 237 -12.87 8.78 -13.18
CA PHE A 237 -12.00 7.64 -12.89
C PHE A 237 -12.41 6.48 -13.78
N THR A 238 -11.54 6.09 -14.73
CA THR A 238 -11.84 5.00 -15.65
C THR A 238 -11.29 3.69 -15.12
N ARG A 239 -12.18 2.71 -14.91
CA ARG A 239 -11.81 1.30 -14.80
C ARG A 239 -12.09 0.62 -16.13
N SER A 240 -11.32 -0.40 -16.45
CA SER A 240 -11.57 -1.21 -17.63
C SER A 240 -12.98 -1.82 -17.55
N LEU A 241 -13.75 -1.69 -18.64
CA LEU A 241 -15.15 -2.16 -18.72
C LEU A 241 -15.26 -3.61 -19.20
N ASP A 242 -14.16 -4.19 -19.69
CA ASP A 242 -14.06 -5.61 -20.07
C ASP A 242 -14.34 -6.57 -18.90
N ASP A 243 -14.15 -6.12 -17.65
CA ASP A 243 -14.56 -6.82 -16.44
C ASP A 243 -16.11 -6.95 -16.29
N PHE A 244 -16.89 -6.11 -16.98
CA PHE A 244 -18.33 -5.96 -16.76
C PHE A 244 -19.19 -6.25 -18.00
N VAL A 245 -18.66 -6.02 -19.21
CA VAL A 245 -19.42 -6.11 -20.46
C VAL A 245 -18.60 -6.73 -21.58
N VAL A 246 -19.25 -7.54 -22.42
CA VAL A 246 -18.61 -8.24 -23.55
C VAL A 246 -18.28 -7.31 -24.72
N ASP A 247 -19.06 -6.23 -24.89
CA ASP A 247 -18.87 -5.20 -25.92
C ASP A 247 -18.63 -3.84 -25.24
N ASP A 248 -17.46 -3.69 -24.65
CA ASP A 248 -17.02 -2.50 -23.92
C ASP A 248 -16.99 -1.24 -24.78
N LYS A 249 -16.60 -1.35 -26.05
CA LYS A 249 -16.51 -0.24 -27.02
C LYS A 249 -17.79 0.58 -27.12
N LYS A 250 -18.94 -0.08 -27.23
CA LYS A 250 -20.24 0.60 -27.34
C LYS A 250 -20.57 1.41 -26.08
N TYR A 251 -20.18 0.92 -24.90
CA TYR A 251 -20.40 1.63 -23.64
C TYR A 251 -19.41 2.78 -23.46
N ILE A 252 -18.14 2.58 -23.85
CA ILE A 252 -17.13 3.64 -23.89
C ILE A 252 -17.65 4.79 -24.76
N GLU A 253 -18.06 4.51 -26.01
CA GLU A 253 -18.55 5.53 -26.94
C GLU A 253 -19.79 6.27 -26.41
N ARG A 254 -20.70 5.57 -25.72
CA ARG A 254 -21.86 6.20 -25.07
C ARG A 254 -21.46 7.12 -23.92
N ILE A 255 -20.53 6.68 -23.09
CA ILE A 255 -20.01 7.46 -21.95
C ILE A 255 -19.27 8.69 -22.49
N GLU A 256 -18.42 8.53 -23.50
CA GLU A 256 -17.74 9.63 -24.19
C GLU A 256 -18.74 10.64 -24.75
N ASN A 257 -19.73 10.19 -25.51
CA ASN A 257 -20.75 11.07 -26.09
C ASN A 257 -21.55 11.83 -25.03
N TYR A 258 -21.90 11.18 -23.93
CA TYR A 258 -22.59 11.83 -22.81
C TYR A 258 -21.69 12.92 -22.20
N ILE A 259 -20.45 12.55 -21.87
CA ILE A 259 -19.49 13.45 -21.23
C ILE A 259 -19.20 14.66 -22.11
N GLN A 260 -18.92 14.47 -23.41
CA GLN A 260 -18.64 15.55 -24.36
C GLN A 260 -19.83 16.51 -24.55
N ARG A 261 -21.07 16.01 -24.44
CA ARG A 261 -22.27 16.84 -24.55
C ARG A 261 -22.57 17.61 -23.26
N SER A 262 -22.24 17.02 -22.11
CA SER A 262 -22.63 17.54 -20.80
C SER A 262 -21.57 18.40 -20.13
N TYR A 263 -20.29 18.23 -20.47
CA TYR A 263 -19.17 18.89 -19.79
C TYR A 263 -18.14 19.42 -20.79
N LYS A 264 -17.58 20.59 -20.50
CA LYS A 264 -16.55 21.27 -21.31
C LYS A 264 -15.15 21.04 -20.76
N ASN A 265 -15.00 21.03 -19.44
CA ASN A 265 -13.71 20.88 -18.76
C ASN A 265 -13.71 19.61 -17.91
N ILE A 266 -13.05 18.57 -18.41
CA ILE A 266 -13.04 17.24 -17.79
C ILE A 266 -11.63 16.84 -17.40
N LEU A 267 -11.46 16.47 -16.14
CA LEU A 267 -10.24 15.81 -15.68
C LEU A 267 -10.41 14.29 -15.79
N LEU A 268 -9.64 13.67 -16.68
CA LEU A 268 -9.64 12.23 -16.88
C LEU A 268 -8.44 11.58 -16.17
N LYS A 269 -8.71 10.69 -15.22
CA LYS A 269 -7.68 9.86 -14.59
C LYS A 269 -7.79 8.42 -15.10
N ASN A 270 -6.88 8.05 -15.99
CA ASN A 270 -6.74 6.66 -16.45
C ASN A 270 -6.02 5.80 -15.40
N ILE A 271 -6.52 4.58 -15.20
CA ILE A 271 -5.78 3.55 -14.46
C ILE A 271 -4.61 3.08 -15.34
N PRO A 272 -3.37 2.92 -14.82
CA PRO A 272 -2.17 2.62 -15.63
C PRO A 272 -2.28 1.38 -16.52
N GLU A 273 -3.13 0.42 -16.15
CA GLU A 273 -3.37 -0.84 -16.87
C GLU A 273 -4.55 -0.76 -17.86
N SER A 274 -5.33 0.33 -17.82
CA SER A 274 -6.48 0.50 -18.72
C SER A 274 -6.00 0.79 -20.15
N LYS A 275 -6.43 -0.04 -21.10
CA LYS A 275 -6.29 0.22 -22.54
C LYS A 275 -7.40 1.15 -23.08
N VAL A 276 -8.25 1.65 -22.18
CA VAL A 276 -9.37 2.53 -22.51
C VAL A 276 -8.82 3.94 -22.65
N PHE A 277 -8.53 4.32 -23.90
CA PHE A 277 -8.25 5.69 -24.27
C PHE A 277 -9.58 6.38 -24.54
N ILE A 278 -10.08 7.10 -23.55
CA ILE A 278 -11.19 8.01 -23.79
C ILE A 278 -10.64 9.21 -24.58
N ASN A 279 -11.08 9.37 -25.83
CA ASN A 279 -10.71 10.49 -26.71
C ASN A 279 -11.57 11.71 -26.37
N LEU A 280 -11.31 12.30 -25.21
CA LEU A 280 -11.86 13.62 -24.88
C LEU A 280 -10.92 14.68 -25.41
N LYS A 281 -11.47 15.77 -25.98
CA LYS A 281 -10.73 17.02 -26.12
C LYS A 281 -10.39 17.51 -24.72
N MET A 282 -9.22 17.11 -24.23
CA MET A 282 -8.66 17.61 -22.99
C MET A 282 -8.01 18.96 -23.30
N VAL A 283 -8.24 19.94 -22.43
CA VAL A 283 -7.45 21.18 -22.41
C VAL A 283 -6.12 20.90 -21.73
#